data_AF-A0A7D8Z1H0-F1
#
_entry.id   AF-A0A7D8Z1H0-F1
#
_cell.length_a   1.000
_cell.length_b   1.000
_cell.length_c   1.000
_cell.angle_alpha   90.00
_cell.angle_beta   90.00
_cell.angle_gamma   90.00
#
_symmetry.space_group_name_H-M   'P 1'
#
loop_
_entity.id
_entity.type
_entity.pdbx_description
1 polymer ?
#
loop_
_entity_poly.entity_id
_entity_poly.type
_entity_poly.pdbx_seq_one_letter_code
_entity_poly.pdbx_strand_id
1 'polypeptide(L)'
;MSGRINQPNRVESWLLQEDEKRLTITEDPKIPNAATVIIRAQDHTLGNMLRAQLLLDPSVMFAGYKLAHPLENVITIKIQTDERSNPADALKRACHLLIAQTTNIKKQFDDQARNIEMGMGPEQAAMPGTQGGAGGYDPYGDGFGGGGTVVGGPVRDAGNADVYDF
;
A
#
# COMPACT_ATOMS: atom_id res chain seq x y z
N MET A 1 32.21 29.65 23.52
CA MET A 1 31.47 28.51 24.11
C MET A 1 30.58 27.95 23.01
N SER A 2 31.01 26.87 22.36
CA SER A 2 30.28 26.29 21.21
C SER A 2 28.95 25.71 21.70
N GLY A 3 27.85 26.29 21.25
CA GLY A 3 26.49 25.86 21.60
C GLY A 3 26.25 24.45 21.06
N ARG A 4 26.42 23.45 21.92
CA ARG A 4 25.98 22.08 21.61
C ARG A 4 24.46 22.07 21.67
N ILE A 5 23.85 22.05 20.49
CA ILE A 5 22.42 21.85 20.30
C ILE A 5 22.07 20.46 20.85
N ASN A 6 20.98 20.35 21.63
CA ASN A 6 20.42 19.09 22.10
C ASN A 6 19.67 18.35 20.96
N GLN A 7 20.39 18.05 19.88
CA GLN A 7 19.87 17.33 18.73
C GLN A 7 20.56 15.96 18.68
N PRO A 8 19.80 14.86 18.73
CA PRO A 8 20.35 13.53 18.55
C PRO A 8 20.94 13.38 17.14
N ASN A 9 21.87 12.45 16.97
CA ASN A 9 22.48 12.23 15.67
C ASN A 9 21.46 11.59 14.72
N ARG A 10 21.39 12.06 13.47
CA ARG A 10 20.45 11.58 12.46
C ARG A 10 20.55 10.07 12.21
N VAL A 11 21.74 9.49 12.38
CA VAL A 11 21.97 8.04 12.17
C VAL A 11 21.32 7.17 13.25
N GLU A 12 21.13 7.70 14.47
CA GLU A 12 20.49 6.99 15.58
C GLU A 12 19.02 6.65 15.25
N SER A 13 18.45 7.30 14.24
CA SER A 13 17.11 7.02 13.74
C SER A 13 16.96 5.60 13.16
N TRP A 14 18.02 5.02 12.60
CA TRP A 14 17.96 3.75 11.87
C TRP A 14 19.10 2.78 12.21
N LEU A 15 20.17 3.27 12.83
CA LEU A 15 21.27 2.46 13.32
C LEU A 15 21.01 2.00 14.76
N LEU A 16 21.10 0.70 14.98
CA LEU A 16 20.99 0.10 16.31
C LEU A 16 22.26 0.36 17.12
N GLN A 17 22.11 0.50 18.43
CA GLN A 17 23.26 0.53 19.35
C GLN A 17 23.87 -0.88 19.48
N GLU A 18 25.14 -0.96 19.91
CA GLU A 18 25.92 -2.22 19.87
C GLU A 18 25.31 -3.38 20.66
N ASP A 19 24.49 -3.08 21.67
CA ASP A 19 23.84 -4.06 22.57
C ASP A 19 22.35 -4.30 22.26
N GLU A 20 21.79 -3.60 21.26
CA GLU A 20 20.36 -3.58 21.02
C GLU A 20 19.92 -4.61 19.95
N LYS A 21 18.99 -5.49 20.31
CA LYS A 21 18.38 -6.44 19.35
C LYS A 21 17.31 -5.75 18.53
N ARG A 22 17.37 -5.91 17.21
CA ARG A 22 16.38 -5.34 16.28
C ARG A 22 14.95 -5.83 16.51
N LEU A 23 14.79 -7.09 16.90
CA LEU A 23 13.51 -7.76 17.09
C LEU A 23 13.50 -8.44 18.46
N THR A 24 12.46 -8.17 19.24
CA THR A 24 12.16 -8.89 20.49
C THR A 24 10.72 -9.35 20.45
N ILE A 25 10.48 -10.65 20.69
CA ILE A 25 9.14 -11.23 20.75
C ILE A 25 8.89 -11.68 22.19
N THR A 26 7.76 -11.27 22.75
CA THR A 26 7.35 -11.62 24.10
C THR A 26 5.90 -12.09 24.07
N GLU A 27 5.66 -13.29 24.55
CA GLU A 27 4.30 -13.84 24.67
C GLU A 27 3.52 -13.10 25.77
N ASP A 28 2.23 -12.88 25.55
CA ASP A 28 1.38 -12.19 26.53
C ASP A 28 0.85 -13.21 27.55
N PRO A 29 1.13 -13.07 28.85
CA PRO A 29 0.68 -14.03 29.85
C PRO A 29 -0.82 -13.92 30.15
N LYS A 30 -1.50 -12.84 29.71
CA LYS A 30 -2.91 -12.59 30.03
C LYS A 30 -3.86 -13.10 28.96
N ILE A 31 -3.42 -13.18 27.71
CA ILE A 31 -4.26 -13.52 26.56
C ILE A 31 -3.63 -14.73 25.86
N PRO A 32 -4.39 -15.83 25.67
CA PRO A 32 -3.88 -17.00 24.98
C PRO A 32 -3.55 -16.66 23.52
N ASN A 33 -2.49 -17.28 22.99
CA ASN A 33 -2.03 -17.11 21.61
C ASN A 33 -1.86 -15.63 21.20
N ALA A 34 -1.38 -14.82 22.14
CA ALA A 34 -1.04 -13.43 21.88
C ALA A 34 0.46 -13.20 22.09
N ALA A 35 1.05 -12.40 21.21
CA ALA A 35 2.45 -11.99 21.30
C ALA A 35 2.58 -10.48 21.09
N THR A 36 3.50 -9.89 21.83
CA THR A 36 3.97 -8.53 21.66
C THR A 36 5.33 -8.57 21.00
N VAL A 37 5.45 -7.92 19.85
CA VAL A 37 6.65 -7.86 19.03
C VAL A 37 7.16 -6.43 19.06
N ILE A 38 8.37 -6.24 19.56
CA ILE A 38 9.06 -4.95 19.61
C ILE A 38 10.10 -4.93 18.49
N ILE A 39 9.98 -3.94 17.60
CA ILE A 39 10.93 -3.71 16.52
C ILE A 39 11.56 -2.33 16.70
N ARG A 40 12.88 -2.32 16.83
CA ARG A 40 13.68 -1.11 17.07
C ARG A 40 14.25 -0.56 15.77
N ALA A 41 14.56 0.73 15.78
CA ALA A 41 15.04 1.49 14.63
C ALA A 41 14.09 1.41 13.42
N GLN A 42 12.78 1.41 13.66
CA GLN A 42 11.72 1.31 12.65
C GLN A 42 10.55 2.24 12.99
N ASP A 43 9.76 2.56 11.97
CA ASP A 43 8.69 3.54 12.04
C ASP A 43 7.36 3.00 11.46
N HIS A 44 6.42 3.91 11.21
CA HIS A 44 5.12 3.61 10.61
C HIS A 44 5.22 2.94 9.24
N THR A 45 6.32 3.14 8.50
CA THR A 45 6.53 2.54 7.17
C THR A 45 6.45 1.02 7.27
N LEU A 46 7.25 0.41 8.14
CA LEU A 46 7.21 -1.03 8.36
C LEU A 46 5.98 -1.46 9.17
N GLY A 47 5.64 -0.72 10.22
CA GLY A 47 4.55 -1.08 11.13
C GLY A 47 3.19 -1.18 10.43
N ASN A 48 2.87 -0.20 9.58
CA ASN A 48 1.60 -0.19 8.84
C ASN A 48 1.54 -1.31 7.80
N MET A 49 2.63 -1.57 7.07
CA MET A 49 2.68 -2.66 6.10
C MET A 49 2.45 -4.03 6.76
N LEU A 50 3.14 -4.31 7.87
CA LEU A 50 2.97 -5.56 8.61
C LEU A 50 1.56 -5.71 9.18
N ARG A 51 1.02 -4.64 9.78
CA ARG A 51 -0.34 -4.63 10.33
C ARG A 51 -1.38 -4.92 9.24
N ALA A 52 -1.28 -4.28 8.08
CA ALA A 52 -2.20 -4.52 6.98
C ALA A 52 -2.18 -5.99 6.53
N GLN A 53 -1.01 -6.59 6.44
CA GLN A 53 -0.84 -7.96 5.94
C GLN A 53 -1.25 -9.02 6.95
N LEU A 54 -1.00 -8.77 8.24
CA LEU A 54 -1.49 -9.62 9.30
C LEU A 54 -3.02 -9.65 9.34
N LEU A 55 -3.69 -8.52 9.07
CA LEU A 55 -5.16 -8.45 9.01
C LEU A 55 -5.76 -9.16 7.79
N LEU A 56 -4.97 -9.47 6.77
CA LEU A 56 -5.42 -10.28 5.62
C LEU A 56 -5.41 -11.78 5.94
N ASP A 57 -4.65 -12.23 6.95
CA ASP A 57 -4.60 -13.64 7.33
C ASP A 57 -5.83 -13.99 8.21
N PRO A 58 -6.72 -14.89 7.76
CA PRO A 58 -7.93 -15.25 8.53
C PRO A 58 -7.63 -15.97 9.85
N SER A 59 -6.40 -16.47 10.04
CA SER A 59 -5.98 -17.07 11.32
C SER A 59 -5.60 -16.03 12.38
N VAL A 60 -5.48 -14.75 12.01
CA VAL A 60 -5.19 -13.64 12.91
C VAL A 60 -6.50 -13.01 13.38
N MET A 61 -6.75 -13.05 14.68
CA MET A 61 -7.93 -12.44 15.29
C MET A 61 -7.72 -10.95 15.56
N PHE A 62 -6.49 -10.55 15.89
CA PHE A 62 -6.14 -9.17 16.16
C PHE A 62 -4.71 -8.87 15.72
N ALA A 63 -4.53 -7.75 15.03
CA ALA A 63 -3.23 -7.18 14.75
C ALA A 63 -3.29 -5.66 14.84
N GLY A 64 -2.46 -5.09 15.70
CA GLY A 64 -2.33 -3.65 15.88
C GLY A 64 -0.88 -3.27 16.12
N TYR A 65 -0.49 -2.07 15.72
CA TYR A 65 0.83 -1.52 16.04
C TYR A 65 0.71 -0.12 16.62
N LYS A 66 1.70 0.27 17.40
CA LYS A 66 1.85 1.62 17.91
C LYS A 66 3.31 2.06 17.92
N LEU A 67 3.52 3.35 17.69
CA LEU A 67 4.76 4.04 17.99
C LEU A 67 4.58 4.68 19.38
N ALA A 68 5.39 4.29 20.36
CA ALA A 68 5.19 4.73 21.75
C ALA A 68 5.42 6.24 21.93
N HIS A 69 6.43 6.77 21.25
CA HIS A 69 6.78 8.19 21.26
C HIS A 69 7.42 8.61 19.93
N PRO A 70 7.10 9.78 19.35
CA PRO A 70 7.64 10.19 18.04
C PRO A 70 9.16 10.39 17.98
N LEU A 71 9.81 10.66 19.13
CA LEU A 71 11.27 10.80 19.20
C LEU A 71 12.01 9.46 19.30
N GLU A 72 11.29 8.36 19.50
CA GLU A 72 11.86 7.02 19.62
C GLU A 72 11.36 6.15 18.47
N ASN A 73 12.27 5.66 17.64
CA ASN A 73 11.92 4.82 16.50
C ASN A 73 11.76 3.36 16.92
N VAL A 74 10.80 3.12 17.82
CA VAL A 74 10.48 1.79 18.34
C VAL A 74 9.00 1.54 18.15
N ILE A 75 8.69 0.58 17.27
CA ILE A 75 7.32 0.14 17.05
C ILE A 75 7.03 -1.11 17.89
N THR A 76 5.84 -1.15 18.46
CA THR A 76 5.32 -2.32 19.16
C THR A 76 4.10 -2.85 18.41
N ILE A 77 4.16 -4.10 17.99
CA ILE A 77 3.07 -4.81 17.31
C ILE A 77 2.48 -5.82 18.29
N LYS A 78 1.15 -5.81 18.45
CA LYS A 78 0.41 -6.83 19.19
C LYS A 78 -0.33 -7.70 18.18
N ILE A 79 -0.15 -9.01 18.30
CA ILE A 79 -0.74 -10.01 17.42
C ILE A 79 -1.46 -11.03 18.30
N GLN A 80 -2.68 -11.39 17.93
CA GLN A 80 -3.43 -12.49 18.50
C GLN A 80 -3.93 -13.38 17.37
N THR A 81 -3.72 -14.69 17.52
CA THR A 81 -4.15 -15.69 16.53
C THR A 81 -5.13 -16.68 17.14
N ASP A 82 -5.82 -17.41 16.26
CA ASP A 82 -6.62 -18.58 16.63
C ASP A 82 -5.72 -19.71 17.20
N GLU A 83 -6.31 -20.68 17.88
CA GLU A 83 -5.62 -21.83 18.49
C GLU A 83 -4.85 -22.70 17.49
N ARG A 84 -5.16 -22.57 16.20
CA ARG A 84 -4.54 -23.33 15.11
C ARG A 84 -3.23 -22.72 14.60
N SER A 85 -2.89 -21.49 14.99
CA SER A 85 -1.68 -20.80 14.52
C SER A 85 -0.95 -20.09 15.65
N ASN A 86 0.37 -20.07 15.58
CA ASN A 86 1.22 -19.28 16.47
C ASN A 86 1.34 -17.83 15.93
N PRO A 87 1.30 -16.78 16.78
CA PRO A 87 1.53 -15.40 16.36
C PRO A 87 2.88 -15.17 15.66
N ALA A 88 3.94 -15.85 16.11
CA ALA A 88 5.26 -15.73 15.49
C ALA A 88 5.27 -16.28 14.06
N ASP A 89 4.56 -17.38 13.81
CA ASP A 89 4.44 -17.96 12.49
C ASP A 89 3.56 -17.11 11.56
N ALA A 90 2.47 -16.53 12.10
CA ALA A 90 1.65 -15.57 11.36
C ALA A 90 2.47 -14.36 10.90
N LEU A 91 3.30 -13.80 11.78
CA LEU A 91 4.24 -12.73 11.42
C LEU A 91 5.22 -13.15 10.33
N LYS A 92 5.79 -14.35 10.43
CA LYS A 92 6.72 -14.88 9.41
C LYS A 92 6.05 -15.05 8.05
N ARG A 93 4.82 -15.57 8.01
CA ARG A 93 4.02 -15.69 6.78
C ARG A 93 3.75 -14.31 6.18
N ALA A 94 3.31 -13.34 6.98
CA ALA A 94 3.06 -11.98 6.53
C ALA A 94 4.32 -11.35 5.90
N CYS A 95 5.49 -11.53 6.51
CA CYS A 95 6.77 -11.05 5.95
C CYS A 95 7.09 -11.69 4.58
N HIS A 96 6.93 -13.01 4.45
CA HIS A 96 7.18 -13.69 3.17
C HIS A 96 6.23 -13.23 2.07
N LEU A 97 4.94 -13.04 2.39
CA LEU A 97 3.95 -12.55 1.44
C LEU A 97 4.27 -11.12 0.98
N LEU A 98 4.68 -10.24 1.91
CA LEU A 98 5.13 -8.88 1.58
C LEU A 98 6.33 -8.86 0.65
N ILE A 99 7.32 -9.70 0.91
CA ILE A 99 8.50 -9.81 0.04
C ILE A 99 8.06 -10.26 -1.35
N ALA A 100 7.24 -11.31 -1.45
CA ALA A 100 6.74 -11.83 -2.72
C ALA A 100 5.93 -10.78 -3.51
N GLN A 101 5.04 -10.04 -2.85
CA GLN A 101 4.26 -8.96 -3.47
C GLN A 101 5.16 -7.83 -3.96
N THR A 102 6.11 -7.38 -3.14
CA THR A 102 7.04 -6.30 -3.52
C THR A 102 7.91 -6.71 -4.70
N THR A 103 8.42 -7.95 -4.71
CA THR A 103 9.18 -8.49 -5.84
C THR A 103 8.33 -8.60 -7.10
N ASN A 104 7.05 -8.97 -6.98
CA ASN A 104 6.14 -9.03 -8.11
C ASN A 104 5.89 -7.62 -8.70
N ILE A 105 5.59 -6.64 -7.86
CA ILE A 105 5.42 -5.23 -8.28
C ILE A 105 6.68 -4.73 -8.96
N LYS A 106 7.86 -4.98 -8.38
CA LYS A 106 9.14 -4.60 -8.98
C LYS A 106 9.29 -5.20 -10.39
N LYS A 107 9.01 -6.49 -10.54
CA LYS A 107 9.11 -7.17 -11.84
C LYS A 107 8.14 -6.55 -12.87
N GLN A 108 6.88 -6.37 -12.49
CA GLN A 108 5.89 -5.76 -13.39
C GLN A 108 6.31 -4.34 -13.79
N PHE A 109 6.84 -3.57 -12.85
CA PHE A 109 7.35 -2.22 -13.11
C PHE A 109 8.55 -2.24 -14.07
N ASP A 110 9.53 -3.10 -13.85
CA ASP A 110 10.70 -3.25 -14.73
C ASP A 110 10.28 -3.71 -16.15
N ASP A 111 9.29 -4.59 -16.24
CA ASP A 111 8.74 -5.06 -17.52
C ASP A 111 8.06 -3.90 -18.28
N GLN A 112 7.23 -3.09 -17.59
CA GLN A 112 6.57 -1.94 -18.21
C GLN A 112 7.56 -0.83 -18.57
N ALA A 113 8.56 -0.58 -17.75
CA ALA A 113 9.62 0.39 -18.06
C ALA A 113 10.36 0.00 -19.35
N ARG A 114 10.72 -1.27 -19.50
CA ARG A 114 11.34 -1.80 -20.74
C ARG A 114 10.42 -1.71 -21.94
N ASN A 115 9.12 -1.98 -21.79
CA ASN A 115 8.15 -1.86 -22.87
C ASN A 115 8.06 -0.40 -23.37
N ILE A 116 8.04 0.57 -22.46
CA ILE A 116 8.03 1.99 -22.81
C ILE A 116 9.33 2.39 -23.53
N GLU A 117 10.50 1.95 -23.06
CA GLU A 117 11.79 2.19 -23.73
C GLU A 117 11.84 1.60 -25.15
N MET A 118 11.21 0.45 -25.37
CA MET A 118 11.10 -0.18 -26.69
C MET A 118 10.02 0.45 -27.58
N GLY A 119 9.37 1.52 -27.12
CA GLY A 119 8.32 2.21 -27.86
C GLY A 119 7.02 1.41 -27.97
N MET A 120 6.79 0.45 -27.06
CA MET A 120 5.52 -0.26 -26.87
C MET A 120 4.78 0.36 -25.68
N GLY A 121 4.43 1.64 -25.83
CA GLY A 121 3.70 2.39 -24.79
C GLY A 121 2.27 1.85 -24.59
N PRO A 122 1.64 2.15 -23.44
CA PRO A 122 0.27 1.71 -23.16
C PRO A 122 -0.77 2.20 -24.19
N GLU A 123 -0.47 3.25 -24.95
CA GLU A 123 -1.31 3.74 -26.05
C GLU A 123 -1.32 2.84 -27.30
N GLN A 124 -0.32 1.98 -27.50
CA GLN A 124 -0.26 1.09 -28.68
C GLN A 124 -0.79 -0.32 -28.42
N ALA A 125 -0.96 -0.72 -27.15
CA ALA A 125 -1.59 -2.00 -26.81
C ALA A 125 -3.09 -2.03 -27.12
N ALA A 126 -3.69 -0.88 -27.41
CA ALA A 126 -5.11 -0.73 -27.72
C ALA A 126 -5.45 -0.79 -29.22
N MET A 127 -4.71 -1.49 -30.10
CA MET A 127 -5.26 -1.84 -31.42
C MET A 127 -4.72 -3.17 -32.00
N PRO A 128 -5.59 -4.18 -32.05
CA PRO A 128 -5.70 -5.02 -33.24
C PRO A 128 -7.15 -5.03 -33.72
N GLY A 129 -7.44 -4.24 -34.77
CA GLY A 129 -8.63 -4.42 -35.61
C GLY A 129 -9.75 -3.39 -35.46
N THR A 130 -9.56 -2.19 -36.01
CA THR A 130 -10.69 -1.43 -36.59
C THR A 130 -10.19 -0.59 -37.77
N GLN A 131 -10.61 -1.01 -38.96
CA GLN A 131 -10.48 -0.25 -40.20
C GLN A 131 -11.55 0.84 -40.19
N GLY A 132 -11.16 2.13 -40.12
CA GLY A 132 -12.06 3.23 -40.46
C GLY A 132 -11.84 4.54 -39.71
N GLY A 133 -11.65 5.61 -40.48
CA GLY A 133 -11.99 6.98 -40.07
C GLY A 133 -10.82 7.84 -39.59
N ALA A 134 -10.31 8.71 -40.47
CA ALA A 134 -9.45 9.81 -40.09
C ALA A 134 -10.19 10.78 -39.16
N GLY A 135 -9.74 10.89 -37.92
CA GLY A 135 -10.16 11.91 -36.96
C GLY A 135 -9.11 12.00 -35.87
N GLY A 136 -8.30 13.07 -35.88
CA GLY A 136 -7.26 13.29 -34.90
C GLY A 136 -7.83 13.44 -33.48
N TYR A 137 -7.12 12.92 -32.49
CA TYR A 137 -7.46 13.03 -31.08
C TYR A 137 -7.15 14.46 -30.60
N ASP A 138 -8.18 15.22 -30.22
CA ASP A 138 -8.05 16.50 -29.52
C ASP A 138 -8.28 16.29 -28.01
N PRO A 139 -7.22 16.33 -27.18
CA PRO A 139 -7.31 16.08 -25.74
C PRO A 139 -7.96 17.22 -24.93
N TYR A 140 -8.37 18.33 -25.56
CA TYR A 140 -9.10 19.41 -24.88
C TYR A 140 -10.35 19.88 -25.64
N GLY A 141 -10.81 19.12 -26.64
CA GLY A 141 -11.98 19.48 -27.45
C GLY A 141 -13.29 19.30 -26.68
N ASP A 142 -14.00 20.38 -26.42
CA ASP A 142 -15.30 20.45 -25.75
C ASP A 142 -16.47 19.86 -26.58
N GLY A 143 -16.18 19.12 -27.66
CA GLY A 143 -17.18 18.39 -28.43
C GLY A 143 -18.17 19.26 -29.21
N PHE A 144 -18.02 20.59 -29.21
CA PHE A 144 -18.88 21.52 -29.94
C PHE A 144 -18.26 21.89 -31.29
N GLY A 145 -18.07 20.88 -32.13
CA GLY A 145 -17.46 21.04 -33.45
C GLY A 145 -18.04 20.08 -34.49
N GLY A 146 -19.35 20.16 -34.74
CA GLY A 146 -19.98 19.36 -35.78
C GLY A 146 -21.36 19.89 -36.15
N GLY A 147 -21.41 20.75 -37.15
CA GLY A 147 -22.66 21.28 -37.70
C GLY A 147 -23.59 20.16 -38.19
N GLY A 148 -24.86 20.27 -37.78
CA GLY A 148 -26.05 19.79 -38.48
C GLY A 148 -26.10 18.33 -38.92
N THR A 149 -26.92 17.51 -38.25
CA THR A 149 -28.22 17.03 -38.76
C THR A 149 -28.87 16.20 -37.65
N VAL A 150 -30.04 16.62 -37.16
CA VAL A 150 -30.86 15.88 -36.19
C VAL A 150 -31.67 14.84 -36.96
N VAL A 151 -31.57 13.55 -36.61
CA VAL A 151 -32.51 12.52 -37.08
C VAL A 151 -32.81 11.53 -35.94
N GLY A 152 -34.00 11.65 -35.35
CA GLY A 152 -34.74 10.52 -34.77
C GLY A 152 -34.77 10.36 -33.25
N GLY A 153 -35.72 11.04 -32.57
CA GLY A 153 -36.32 10.54 -31.31
C GLY A 153 -36.42 11.58 -30.17
N PRO A 154 -37.58 11.70 -29.48
CA PRO A 154 -37.78 12.73 -28.48
C PRO A 154 -37.00 12.46 -27.18
N VAL A 155 -36.37 13.52 -26.67
CA VAL A 155 -35.74 13.59 -25.35
C VAL A 155 -36.77 13.25 -24.28
N ARG A 156 -36.57 12.15 -23.55
CA ARG A 156 -37.32 11.84 -22.33
C ARG A 156 -36.65 12.54 -21.15
N ASP A 157 -37.10 13.74 -20.87
CA ASP A 157 -36.98 14.35 -19.55
C ASP A 157 -38.16 13.87 -18.70
N ALA A 158 -37.88 13.09 -17.65
CA ALA A 158 -38.67 12.96 -16.42
C ALA A 158 -38.24 11.72 -15.61
N GLY A 159 -37.66 11.98 -14.44
CA GLY A 159 -37.80 11.13 -13.27
C GLY A 159 -36.75 10.04 -13.09
N ASN A 160 -35.67 10.37 -12.38
CA ASN A 160 -35.19 9.49 -11.31
C ASN A 160 -34.46 10.32 -10.25
N ALA A 161 -34.79 10.04 -9.00
CA ALA A 161 -34.32 10.76 -7.83
C ALA A 161 -32.91 10.28 -7.46
N ASP A 162 -31.92 11.17 -7.55
CA ASP A 162 -30.62 10.94 -6.92
C ASP A 162 -30.67 11.46 -5.49
N VAL A 163 -31.22 10.61 -4.61
CA VAL A 163 -31.01 10.67 -3.17
C VAL A 163 -29.58 10.20 -2.93
N TYR A 164 -28.65 11.13 -2.69
CA TYR A 164 -27.31 10.76 -2.26
C TYR A 164 -27.29 10.46 -0.76
N ASP A 165 -26.89 9.24 -0.43
CA ASP A 165 -26.53 8.76 0.90
C ASP A 165 -25.00 8.59 0.95
N PHE A 166 -24.34 9.42 1.77
CA PHE A 166 -23.01 9.23 2.34
C PHE A 166 -23.05 9.75 3.78
#